data_AF-A0A517WCJ3-F1
#
_entry.id   AF-A0A517WCJ3-F1
#
_cell.length_a   1.000
_cell.length_b   1.000
_cell.length_c   1.000
_cell.angle_alpha   90.00
_cell.angle_beta   90.00
_cell.angle_gamma   90.00
#
_symmetry.space_group_name_H-M   'P 1'
#
loop_
_entity.id
_entity.type
_entity.pdbx_description
1 polymer ?
#
loop_
_entity_poly.entity_id
_entity_poly.type
_entity_poly.pdbx_seq_one_letter_code
_entity_poly.pdbx_strand_id
1 'polypeptide(L)'
;MKQWILSGLVLLSLLSTSLLQAGDETPEVSPARAQQLWQQIAPFFKPGSEFEGDLGDLKTPLKFYDGSPVKTKADWQKRRQEILKTWHTMMGEWPPVNEHPDVKTLKQEQKEGYTQYTVQFDIAPGHPNTGYLLIPDGAKPDHSRPAVLVVYYEPETGVGLKGENRDFARALAKRGFVTFSVGHDYSLYYPNREKAEIQPLSALAYGAANAFHVLANRSEVDPERIGVMGHSYGGKWSMFASCLYDKFACAAWSDGGIVFNEKRPSVNYWEPWYLGYEGPDFRKRGLPTKENPRTGLYKLLVKEGHDLHELHALMAPRPFLVSGGSEDPPSQWRALNHTIAVNEFLGYKNRVAMTNREKHSPNPESNEQIYRFFEYWLLQNQLDQQK
;
A
#
# COMPACT_ATOMS: atom_id res chain seq x y z
N MET A 1 16.41 -56.65 -72.81
CA MET A 1 16.49 -57.75 -71.82
C MET A 1 16.60 -57.11 -70.44
N LYS A 2 15.55 -57.29 -69.61
CA LYS A 2 15.42 -56.99 -68.15
C LYS A 2 15.59 -55.53 -67.67
N GLN A 3 14.44 -54.84 -67.54
CA GLN A 3 14.18 -53.83 -66.51
C GLN A 3 14.07 -54.51 -65.14
N TRP A 4 14.73 -53.97 -64.12
CA TRP A 4 14.48 -54.28 -62.71
C TRP A 4 13.81 -53.07 -62.08
N ILE A 5 12.55 -53.24 -61.65
CA ILE A 5 11.84 -52.28 -60.80
C ILE A 5 12.03 -52.77 -59.36
N LEU A 6 12.75 -52.00 -58.55
CA LEU A 6 12.81 -52.19 -57.10
C LEU A 6 11.55 -51.58 -56.47
N SER A 7 10.79 -52.42 -55.77
CA SER A 7 9.67 -52.05 -54.90
C SER A 7 10.21 -51.41 -53.62
N GLY A 8 10.01 -50.11 -53.43
CA GLY A 8 10.25 -49.41 -52.17
C GLY A 8 8.94 -49.25 -51.39
N LEU A 9 8.81 -49.94 -50.26
CA LEU A 9 7.79 -49.68 -49.25
C LEU A 9 7.98 -48.27 -48.67
N VAL A 10 6.96 -47.42 -48.76
CA VAL A 10 6.85 -46.19 -47.98
C VAL A 10 6.08 -46.51 -46.71
N LEU A 11 6.78 -46.59 -45.57
CA LEU A 11 6.16 -46.54 -44.25
C LEU A 11 5.74 -45.08 -43.98
N LEU A 12 4.44 -44.80 -44.00
CA LEU A 12 3.88 -43.56 -43.44
C LEU A 12 3.85 -43.68 -41.91
N SER A 13 4.73 -42.97 -41.23
CA SER A 13 4.61 -42.68 -39.80
C SER A 13 3.63 -41.52 -39.60
N LEU A 14 2.45 -41.82 -39.08
CA LEU A 14 1.50 -40.82 -38.56
C LEU A 14 2.03 -40.28 -37.22
N LEU A 15 2.76 -39.17 -37.27
CA LEU A 15 3.03 -38.34 -36.10
C LEU A 15 1.82 -37.46 -35.83
N SER A 16 0.98 -37.84 -34.87
CA SER A 16 -0.07 -37.00 -34.32
C SER A 16 0.57 -35.86 -33.50
N THR A 17 0.70 -34.69 -34.09
CA THR A 17 1.02 -33.46 -33.36
C THR A 17 -0.25 -32.96 -32.69
N SER A 18 -0.40 -33.27 -31.40
CA SER A 18 -1.38 -32.61 -30.54
C SER A 18 -0.95 -31.16 -30.35
N LEU A 19 -1.53 -30.26 -31.15
CA LEU A 19 -1.53 -28.82 -30.90
C LEU A 19 -2.28 -28.57 -29.59
N LEU A 20 -1.53 -28.37 -28.50
CA LEU A 20 -2.04 -27.72 -27.31
C LEU A 20 -2.36 -26.27 -27.69
N GLN A 21 -3.63 -25.99 -27.94
CA GLN A 21 -4.16 -24.64 -27.83
C GLN A 21 -3.94 -24.19 -26.39
N ALA A 22 -2.95 -23.32 -26.17
CA ALA A 22 -2.83 -22.57 -24.95
C ALA A 22 -4.09 -21.69 -24.85
N GLY A 23 -4.98 -22.05 -23.93
CA GLY A 23 -6.21 -21.34 -23.66
C GLY A 23 -5.91 -19.88 -23.32
N ASP A 24 -6.67 -19.02 -23.97
CA ASP A 24 -6.58 -17.56 -23.95
C ASP A 24 -7.33 -17.02 -22.71
N GLU A 25 -6.99 -17.52 -21.52
CA GLU A 25 -7.63 -17.07 -20.28
C GLU A 25 -6.74 -16.02 -19.60
N THR A 26 -7.25 -14.79 -19.49
CA THR A 26 -6.89 -13.86 -18.41
C THR A 26 -6.85 -14.64 -17.11
N PRO A 27 -5.88 -14.42 -16.19
CA PRO A 27 -5.81 -15.19 -14.96
C PRO A 27 -6.92 -14.74 -13.99
N GLU A 28 -8.17 -15.05 -14.32
CA GLU A 28 -9.22 -15.22 -13.34
C GLU A 28 -8.81 -16.42 -12.51
N VAL A 29 -8.44 -16.13 -11.27
CA VAL A 29 -8.00 -17.17 -10.37
C VAL A 29 -9.20 -18.01 -9.98
N SER A 30 -9.03 -19.34 -10.06
CA SER A 30 -10.13 -20.26 -9.81
C SER A 30 -10.72 -20.10 -8.39
N PRO A 31 -12.03 -20.36 -8.19
CA PRO A 31 -12.65 -20.33 -6.86
C PRO A 31 -11.91 -21.19 -5.81
N ALA A 32 -11.33 -22.32 -6.24
CA ALA A 32 -10.50 -23.16 -5.40
C ALA A 32 -9.23 -22.44 -4.88
N ARG A 33 -8.56 -21.66 -5.73
CA ARG A 33 -7.41 -20.85 -5.30
C ARG A 33 -7.83 -19.69 -4.42
N ALA A 34 -8.98 -19.05 -4.69
CA ALA A 34 -9.54 -18.03 -3.80
C ALA A 34 -9.78 -18.58 -2.38
N GLN A 35 -10.39 -19.78 -2.29
CA GLN A 35 -10.63 -20.46 -1.02
C GLN A 35 -9.32 -20.84 -0.31
N GLN A 36 -8.33 -21.33 -1.05
CA GLN A 36 -7.01 -21.66 -0.50
C GLN A 36 -6.31 -20.42 0.07
N LEU A 37 -6.33 -19.30 -0.67
CA LEU A 37 -5.79 -18.03 -0.20
C LEU A 37 -6.49 -17.57 1.08
N TRP A 38 -7.83 -17.63 1.09
CA TRP A 38 -8.61 -17.28 2.26
C TRP A 38 -8.22 -18.09 3.49
N GLN A 39 -8.12 -19.42 3.37
CA GLN A 39 -7.71 -20.28 4.49
C GLN A 39 -6.36 -19.88 5.10
N GLN A 40 -5.44 -19.35 4.28
CA GLN A 40 -4.11 -18.94 4.72
C GLN A 40 -4.09 -17.57 5.40
N ILE A 41 -5.02 -16.67 5.04
CA ILE A 41 -5.05 -15.30 5.58
C ILE A 41 -6.17 -15.06 6.60
N ALA A 42 -7.20 -15.91 6.67
CA ALA A 42 -8.32 -15.76 7.59
C ALA A 42 -7.89 -15.58 9.07
N PRO A 43 -6.84 -16.26 9.57
CA PRO A 43 -6.37 -16.04 10.93
C PRO A 43 -5.87 -14.60 11.20
N PHE A 44 -5.44 -13.85 10.17
CA PHE A 44 -4.88 -12.51 10.34
C PHE A 44 -5.95 -11.46 10.68
N PHE A 45 -7.22 -11.77 10.43
CA PHE A 45 -8.36 -10.86 10.65
C PHE A 45 -8.97 -10.99 12.04
N LYS A 46 -8.32 -11.72 12.95
CA LYS A 46 -8.80 -11.91 14.32
C LYS A 46 -7.75 -11.40 15.31
N PRO A 47 -8.12 -10.50 16.23
CA PRO A 47 -7.25 -10.17 17.35
C PRO A 47 -7.01 -11.40 18.22
N GLY A 48 -5.88 -11.41 18.94
CA GLY A 48 -5.70 -12.31 20.08
C GLY A 48 -6.82 -12.09 21.11
N SER A 49 -7.17 -13.12 21.87
CA SER A 49 -8.29 -13.04 22.83
C SER A 49 -8.08 -11.96 23.89
N GLU A 50 -6.84 -11.60 24.20
CA GLU A 50 -6.50 -10.51 25.12
C GLU A 50 -6.78 -9.10 24.56
N PHE A 51 -6.97 -8.98 23.24
CA PHE A 51 -7.28 -7.70 22.57
C PHE A 51 -8.67 -7.68 21.94
N GLU A 52 -9.47 -8.74 22.04
CA GLU A 52 -10.80 -8.77 21.45
C GLU A 52 -11.71 -7.73 22.11
N GLY A 53 -12.18 -6.75 21.32
CA GLY A 53 -13.01 -5.65 21.80
C GLY A 53 -12.30 -4.61 22.67
N ASP A 54 -11.00 -4.75 22.94
CA ASP A 54 -10.20 -3.77 23.68
C ASP A 54 -9.93 -2.55 22.79
N LEU A 55 -10.53 -1.40 23.11
CA LEU A 55 -10.38 -0.15 22.36
C LEU A 55 -9.24 0.73 22.89
N GLY A 56 -8.58 0.34 23.98
CA GLY A 56 -7.64 1.20 24.72
C GLY A 56 -8.24 2.55 25.11
N ASP A 57 -7.37 3.56 25.29
CA ASP A 57 -7.76 4.92 25.68
C ASP A 57 -8.02 5.86 24.49
N LEU A 58 -8.24 5.30 23.29
CA LEU A 58 -8.42 6.06 22.05
C LEU A 58 -9.89 6.47 21.84
N LYS A 59 -10.10 7.69 21.33
CA LYS A 59 -11.44 8.21 21.02
C LYS A 59 -12.07 7.41 19.88
N THR A 60 -13.34 6.99 20.02
CA THR A 60 -14.02 6.25 18.94
C THR A 60 -14.24 7.11 17.68
N PRO A 61 -13.98 6.57 16.47
CA PRO A 61 -14.35 7.21 15.20
C PRO A 61 -15.87 7.31 14.98
N LEU A 62 -16.69 6.55 15.72
CA LEU A 62 -18.15 6.55 15.62
C LEU A 62 -18.81 7.70 16.43
N LYS A 63 -18.07 8.78 16.67
CA LYS A 63 -18.57 10.06 17.16
C LYS A 63 -17.94 11.18 16.33
N PHE A 64 -18.73 12.20 16.02
CA PHE A 64 -18.26 13.46 15.45
C PHE A 64 -17.38 14.21 16.46
N TYR A 65 -16.59 15.18 15.99
CA TYR A 65 -15.71 15.95 16.87
C TYR A 65 -16.49 16.82 17.87
N ASP A 66 -17.74 17.19 17.57
CA ASP A 66 -18.66 17.85 18.50
C ASP A 66 -19.24 16.92 19.59
N GLY A 67 -18.90 15.63 19.53
CA GLY A 67 -19.34 14.60 20.48
C GLY A 67 -20.65 13.91 20.10
N SER A 68 -21.35 14.35 19.04
CA SER A 68 -22.57 13.69 18.57
C SER A 68 -22.26 12.28 18.02
N PRO A 69 -23.14 11.29 18.21
CA PRO A 69 -22.88 9.91 17.78
C PRO A 69 -23.18 9.69 16.29
N VAL A 70 -22.41 8.80 15.66
CA VAL A 70 -22.72 8.25 14.33
C VAL A 70 -23.76 7.14 14.49
N LYS A 71 -24.97 7.34 13.96
CA LYS A 71 -26.10 6.38 14.14
C LYS A 71 -26.47 5.62 12.87
N THR A 72 -26.17 6.19 11.71
CA THR A 72 -26.50 5.59 10.40
C THR A 72 -25.30 5.51 9.47
N LYS A 73 -25.38 4.69 8.42
CA LYS A 73 -24.34 4.64 7.36
C LYS A 73 -24.16 6.00 6.67
N ALA A 74 -25.22 6.80 6.58
CA ALA A 74 -25.14 8.17 6.05
C ALA A 74 -24.41 9.12 7.01
N ASP A 75 -24.57 8.96 8.32
CA ASP A 75 -23.78 9.69 9.31
C ASP A 75 -22.30 9.31 9.23
N TRP A 76 -22.00 8.04 8.98
CA TRP A 76 -20.62 7.61 8.76
C TRP A 76 -20.00 8.33 7.57
N GLN A 77 -20.72 8.46 6.45
CA GLN A 77 -20.19 9.20 5.29
C GLN A 77 -19.86 10.66 5.65
N LYS A 78 -20.72 11.33 6.43
CA LYS A 78 -20.44 12.68 6.93
C LYS A 78 -19.24 12.70 7.88
N ARG A 79 -19.16 11.75 8.80
CA ARG A 79 -18.05 11.63 9.76
C ARG A 79 -16.73 11.35 9.06
N ARG A 80 -16.72 10.49 8.05
CA ARG A 80 -15.55 10.21 7.22
C ARG A 80 -15.03 11.48 6.56
N GLN A 81 -15.93 12.30 6.00
CA GLN A 81 -15.57 13.58 5.39
C GLN A 81 -15.08 14.61 6.44
N GLU A 82 -15.67 14.60 7.65
CA GLU A 82 -15.19 15.44 8.75
C GLU A 82 -13.74 15.08 9.14
N ILE A 83 -13.43 13.79 9.35
CA ILE A 83 -12.07 13.33 9.65
C ILE A 83 -11.12 13.73 8.53
N LEU A 84 -11.45 13.38 7.27
CA LEU A 84 -10.60 13.64 6.12
C LEU A 84 -10.30 15.13 5.97
N LYS A 85 -11.33 15.98 6.00
CA LYS A 85 -11.18 17.43 5.88
C LYS A 85 -10.36 18.00 7.04
N THR A 86 -10.64 17.61 8.28
CA THR A 86 -9.89 18.08 9.45
C THR A 86 -8.40 17.76 9.34
N TRP A 87 -8.06 16.52 8.96
CA TRP A 87 -6.67 16.12 8.79
C TRP A 87 -5.98 16.84 7.62
N HIS A 88 -6.62 16.99 6.46
CA HIS A 88 -6.07 17.79 5.35
C HIS A 88 -5.84 19.24 5.75
N THR A 89 -6.81 19.90 6.37
CA THR A 89 -6.67 21.29 6.81
C THR A 89 -5.54 21.46 7.83
N MET A 90 -5.40 20.53 8.78
CA MET A 90 -4.30 20.56 9.76
C MET A 90 -2.92 20.32 9.12
N MET A 91 -2.84 19.40 8.15
CA MET A 91 -1.59 19.04 7.49
C MET A 91 -1.22 19.95 6.31
N GLY A 92 -2.09 20.86 5.90
CA GLY A 92 -1.95 21.61 4.67
C GLY A 92 -2.68 20.93 3.51
N GLU A 93 -3.47 21.73 2.79
CA GLU A 93 -4.27 21.27 1.66
C GLU A 93 -3.39 20.81 0.50
N TRP A 94 -3.77 19.71 -0.14
CA TRP A 94 -3.07 19.25 -1.33
C TRP A 94 -3.40 20.14 -2.53
N PRO A 95 -2.42 20.39 -3.43
CA PRO A 95 -2.75 20.80 -4.79
C PRO A 95 -3.62 19.72 -5.47
N PRO A 96 -4.25 20.05 -6.61
CA PRO A 96 -4.92 19.04 -7.42
C PRO A 96 -3.98 17.86 -7.70
N VAL A 97 -4.50 16.63 -7.51
CA VAL A 97 -3.79 15.41 -7.92
C VAL A 97 -3.69 15.43 -9.44
N ASN A 98 -2.51 15.10 -9.96
CA ASN A 98 -2.32 14.97 -11.39
C ASN A 98 -2.86 13.61 -11.85
N GLU A 99 -4.07 13.61 -12.41
CA GLU A 99 -4.71 12.37 -12.89
C GLU A 99 -4.10 11.84 -14.19
N HIS A 100 -3.33 12.68 -14.90
CA HIS A 100 -2.68 12.36 -16.17
C HIS A 100 -1.20 12.79 -16.15
N PRO A 101 -0.36 12.16 -15.30
CA PRO A 101 1.05 12.53 -15.22
C PRO A 101 1.76 12.27 -16.55
N ASP A 102 2.61 13.21 -16.96
CA ASP A 102 3.55 13.01 -18.05
C ASP A 102 4.65 12.05 -17.60
N VAL A 103 4.63 10.83 -18.13
CA VAL A 103 5.58 9.77 -17.78
C VAL A 103 6.57 9.57 -18.91
N LYS A 104 7.86 9.79 -18.62
CA LYS A 104 8.95 9.57 -19.56
C LYS A 104 9.69 8.27 -19.25
N THR A 105 9.69 7.33 -20.19
CA THR A 105 10.55 6.14 -20.11
C THR A 105 12.00 6.52 -20.39
N LEU A 106 12.88 6.26 -19.43
CA LEU A 106 14.31 6.50 -19.54
C LEU A 106 15.09 5.25 -19.96
N LYS A 107 14.64 4.08 -19.48
CA LYS A 107 15.28 2.80 -19.75
C LYS A 107 14.24 1.69 -19.74
N GLN A 108 14.46 0.65 -20.54
CA GLN A 108 13.69 -0.59 -20.55
C GLN A 108 14.65 -1.77 -20.54
N GLU A 109 14.37 -2.76 -19.70
CA GLU A 109 15.16 -3.97 -19.56
C GLU A 109 14.26 -5.19 -19.38
N GLN A 110 14.49 -6.25 -20.14
CA GLN A 110 13.87 -7.54 -19.84
C GLN A 110 14.59 -8.17 -18.64
N LYS A 111 13.81 -8.62 -17.66
CA LYS A 111 14.27 -9.42 -16.52
C LYS A 111 13.54 -10.76 -16.53
N GLU A 112 13.93 -11.65 -15.63
CA GLU A 112 13.26 -12.95 -15.50
C GLU A 112 11.84 -12.76 -14.91
N GLY A 113 10.81 -12.99 -15.75
CA GLY A 113 9.40 -12.94 -15.37
C GLY A 113 8.71 -11.57 -15.50
N TYR A 114 9.43 -10.53 -15.92
CA TYR A 114 8.88 -9.19 -16.10
C TYR A 114 9.80 -8.29 -16.95
N THR A 115 9.22 -7.27 -17.59
CA THR A 115 9.95 -6.13 -18.14
C THR A 115 10.03 -5.02 -17.09
N GLN A 116 11.22 -4.49 -16.84
CA GLN A 116 11.46 -3.34 -15.97
C GLN A 116 11.66 -2.08 -16.80
N TYR A 117 10.93 -1.02 -16.45
CA TYR A 117 11.08 0.33 -16.98
C TYR A 117 11.62 1.25 -15.88
N THR A 118 12.65 2.03 -16.19
CA THR A 118 12.98 3.23 -15.41
C THR A 118 12.18 4.38 -15.99
N VAL A 119 11.31 4.97 -15.19
CA VAL A 119 10.42 6.05 -15.61
C VAL A 119 10.64 7.30 -14.77
N GLN A 120 10.52 8.46 -15.39
CA GLN A 120 10.52 9.76 -14.74
C GLN A 120 9.12 10.38 -14.84
N PHE A 121 8.65 10.97 -13.75
CA PHE A 121 7.37 11.67 -13.63
C PHE A 121 7.49 12.73 -12.53
N ASP A 122 6.58 13.70 -12.47
CA ASP A 122 6.53 14.65 -11.37
C ASP A 122 5.78 14.04 -10.18
N ILE A 123 6.47 13.84 -9.05
CA ILE A 123 5.84 13.34 -7.82
C ILE A 123 4.98 14.43 -7.16
N ALA A 124 5.34 15.70 -7.38
CA ALA A 124 4.55 16.88 -7.07
C ALA A 124 4.87 17.95 -8.12
N PRO A 125 4.05 19.00 -8.28
CA PRO A 125 4.32 20.07 -9.24
C PRO A 125 5.75 20.61 -9.11
N GLY A 126 6.53 20.53 -10.19
CA GLY A 126 7.93 20.97 -10.21
C GLY A 126 8.93 20.08 -9.46
N HIS A 127 8.53 18.88 -9.05
CA HIS A 127 9.35 17.92 -8.34
C HIS A 127 9.49 16.64 -9.17
N PRO A 128 10.42 16.59 -10.15
CA PRO A 128 10.65 15.39 -10.93
C PRO A 128 11.21 14.29 -10.05
N ASN A 129 10.69 13.08 -10.23
CA ASN A 129 11.12 11.89 -9.53
C ASN A 129 11.29 10.71 -10.50
N THR A 130 12.13 9.75 -10.11
CA THR A 130 12.39 8.54 -10.91
C THR A 130 11.98 7.31 -10.12
N GLY A 131 11.36 6.34 -10.79
CA GLY A 131 10.96 5.06 -10.22
C GLY A 131 11.13 3.90 -11.18
N TYR A 132 10.86 2.69 -10.69
CA TYR A 132 10.90 1.46 -11.49
C TYR A 132 9.50 0.89 -11.64
N LEU A 133 8.99 0.88 -12.87
CA LEU A 133 7.72 0.24 -13.24
C LEU A 133 8.03 -1.17 -13.78
N LEU A 134 7.44 -2.20 -13.16
CA LEU A 134 7.62 -3.59 -13.54
C LEU A 134 6.31 -4.12 -14.11
N ILE A 135 6.36 -4.63 -15.34
CA ILE A 135 5.23 -5.22 -16.03
C ILE A 135 5.50 -6.73 -16.15
N PRO A 136 4.64 -7.59 -15.58
CA PRO A 136 4.87 -9.04 -15.61
C PRO A 136 4.78 -9.59 -17.03
N ASP A 137 5.55 -10.64 -17.31
CA ASP A 137 5.52 -11.29 -18.61
C ASP A 137 4.11 -11.79 -18.93
N GLY A 138 3.66 -11.57 -20.18
CA GLY A 138 2.30 -11.92 -20.62
C GLY A 138 1.19 -10.99 -20.11
N ALA A 139 1.51 -9.84 -19.50
CA ALA A 139 0.53 -8.77 -19.35
C ALA A 139 0.08 -8.25 -20.73
N LYS A 140 -1.24 -8.13 -20.93
CA LYS A 140 -1.85 -7.62 -22.15
C LYS A 140 -2.39 -6.21 -21.88
N PRO A 141 -2.51 -5.34 -22.90
CA PRO A 141 -3.09 -4.01 -22.76
C PRO A 141 -4.64 -4.10 -22.75
N ASP A 142 -5.21 -4.81 -21.78
CA ASP A 142 -6.64 -5.12 -21.66
C ASP A 142 -7.24 -4.66 -20.32
N HIS A 143 -6.52 -3.82 -19.56
CA HIS A 143 -6.94 -3.29 -18.26
C HIS A 143 -7.31 -4.38 -17.24
N SER A 144 -6.64 -5.53 -17.27
CA SER A 144 -7.00 -6.69 -16.44
C SER A 144 -6.04 -6.96 -15.27
N ARG A 145 -4.88 -6.30 -15.20
CA ARG A 145 -3.88 -6.60 -14.16
C ARG A 145 -4.11 -5.76 -12.92
N PRO A 146 -4.09 -6.36 -11.71
CA PRO A 146 -3.96 -5.57 -10.50
C PRO A 146 -2.56 -4.96 -10.43
N ALA A 147 -2.44 -3.89 -9.65
CA ALA A 147 -1.16 -3.23 -9.43
C ALA A 147 -0.88 -2.96 -7.95
N VAL A 148 0.41 -2.81 -7.63
CA VAL A 148 0.83 -2.37 -6.30
C VAL A 148 1.90 -1.29 -6.42
N LEU A 149 1.61 -0.12 -5.82
CA LEU A 149 2.59 0.91 -5.57
C LEU A 149 3.43 0.53 -4.34
N VAL A 150 4.75 0.49 -4.48
CA VAL A 150 5.68 0.21 -3.39
C VAL A 150 6.49 1.47 -3.09
N VAL A 151 6.34 2.01 -1.89
CA VAL A 151 6.99 3.25 -1.48
C VAL A 151 8.07 3.02 -0.42
N TYR A 152 9.22 3.66 -0.58
CA TYR A 152 10.34 3.59 0.38
C TYR A 152 11.25 4.82 0.28
N TYR A 153 12.45 4.79 0.89
CA TYR A 153 13.42 5.89 0.78
C TYR A 153 13.91 6.08 -0.66
N GLU A 154 14.16 4.96 -1.35
CA GLU A 154 14.63 4.92 -2.74
C GLU A 154 13.94 3.78 -3.50
N PRO A 155 13.77 3.90 -4.82
CA PRO A 155 13.03 2.90 -5.59
C PRO A 155 13.82 1.59 -5.77
N GLU A 156 15.15 1.58 -5.61
CA GLU A 156 16.02 0.40 -5.80
C GLU A 156 15.71 -0.75 -4.85
N THR A 157 15.33 -0.43 -3.61
CA THR A 157 15.04 -1.45 -2.59
C THR A 157 13.84 -2.30 -2.99
N GLY A 158 12.76 -1.67 -3.47
CA GLY A 158 11.54 -2.38 -3.89
C GLY A 158 11.76 -3.35 -5.07
N VAL A 159 12.77 -3.11 -5.91
CA VAL A 159 13.14 -3.97 -7.04
C VAL A 159 14.27 -4.95 -6.72
N GLY A 160 14.75 -4.97 -5.47
CA GLY A 160 15.76 -5.92 -5.00
C GLY A 160 17.18 -5.64 -5.49
N LEU A 161 17.49 -4.36 -5.74
CA LEU A 161 18.86 -3.89 -5.96
C LEU A 161 19.57 -3.52 -4.65
N LYS A 162 18.80 -3.32 -3.56
CA LYS A 162 19.31 -3.00 -2.23
C LYS A 162 18.52 -3.74 -1.14
N GLY A 163 19.24 -4.17 -0.11
CA GLY A 163 18.67 -4.79 1.08
C GLY A 163 18.09 -6.19 0.86
N GLU A 164 17.94 -6.93 1.95
CA GLU A 164 17.30 -8.24 1.94
C GLU A 164 15.82 -8.14 2.34
N ASN A 165 14.99 -9.01 1.75
CA ASN A 165 13.57 -9.16 2.06
C ASN A 165 12.75 -7.86 1.96
N ARG A 166 13.13 -6.93 1.08
CA ARG A 166 12.41 -5.67 0.85
C ARG A 166 12.08 -5.43 -0.62
N ASP A 167 12.35 -6.42 -1.45
CA ASP A 167 12.10 -6.44 -2.90
C ASP A 167 10.63 -6.71 -3.24
N PHE A 168 9.72 -6.06 -2.51
CA PHE A 168 8.28 -6.29 -2.59
C PHE A 168 7.73 -6.07 -4.01
N ALA A 169 8.21 -5.04 -4.72
CA ALA A 169 7.75 -4.75 -6.08
C ALA A 169 8.19 -5.86 -7.05
N ARG A 170 9.42 -6.34 -6.92
CA ARG A 170 9.93 -7.48 -7.72
C ARG A 170 9.16 -8.76 -7.43
N ALA A 171 8.94 -9.08 -6.15
CA ALA A 171 8.25 -10.30 -5.75
C ALA A 171 6.78 -10.32 -6.20
N LEU A 172 6.07 -9.19 -6.09
CA LEU A 172 4.70 -9.05 -6.57
C LEU A 172 4.64 -9.04 -8.11
N ALA A 173 5.61 -8.45 -8.80
CA ALA A 173 5.71 -8.54 -10.26
C ALA A 173 5.81 -9.99 -10.73
N LYS A 174 6.68 -10.79 -10.11
CA LYS A 174 6.77 -12.24 -10.38
C LYS A 174 5.48 -13.03 -10.05
N ARG A 175 4.52 -12.41 -9.34
CA ARG A 175 3.20 -12.98 -9.01
C ARG A 175 2.08 -12.44 -9.90
N GLY A 176 2.42 -11.70 -10.96
CA GLY A 176 1.46 -11.25 -11.98
C GLY A 176 0.83 -9.88 -11.71
N PHE A 177 1.36 -9.11 -10.76
CA PHE A 177 0.98 -7.71 -10.55
C PHE A 177 1.83 -6.78 -11.41
N VAL A 178 1.25 -5.69 -11.91
CA VAL A 178 2.06 -4.54 -12.32
C VAL A 178 2.54 -3.85 -11.05
N THR A 179 3.82 -3.49 -10.92
CA THR A 179 4.30 -2.81 -9.72
C THR A 179 5.05 -1.55 -10.06
N PHE A 180 4.93 -0.53 -9.21
CA PHE A 180 5.70 0.70 -9.34
C PHE A 180 6.44 0.95 -8.03
N SER A 181 7.78 0.89 -8.08
CA SER A 181 8.64 1.19 -6.94
C SER A 181 9.05 2.67 -7.00
N VAL A 182 8.66 3.42 -5.98
CA VAL A 182 8.90 4.87 -5.87
C VAL A 182 9.63 5.17 -4.57
N GLY A 183 10.65 6.02 -4.65
CA GLY A 183 11.36 6.53 -3.50
C GLY A 183 11.30 8.05 -3.42
N HIS A 184 11.61 8.57 -2.23
CA HIS A 184 11.94 9.97 -2.04
C HIS A 184 12.80 10.09 -0.79
N ASP A 185 13.96 10.75 -0.91
CA ASP A 185 15.00 10.95 0.12
C ASP A 185 14.46 11.49 1.46
N TYR A 186 13.85 10.62 2.26
CA TYR A 186 13.28 10.82 3.61
C TYR A 186 12.09 11.78 3.74
N SER A 187 11.89 12.71 2.80
CA SER A 187 10.81 13.68 2.85
C SER A 187 10.52 14.33 1.52
N LEU A 188 9.26 14.71 1.35
CA LEU A 188 8.81 15.66 0.35
C LEU A 188 8.42 16.96 1.05
N TYR A 189 9.11 18.06 0.75
CA TYR A 189 8.73 19.40 1.20
C TYR A 189 8.12 20.15 0.02
N TYR A 190 6.88 20.58 0.13
CA TYR A 190 6.17 21.25 -0.96
C TYR A 190 5.69 22.64 -0.54
N PRO A 191 5.97 23.71 -1.32
CA PRO A 191 6.70 23.72 -2.59
C PRO A 191 8.23 23.61 -2.44
N ASN A 192 8.78 23.77 -1.24
CA ASN A 192 10.20 23.57 -0.93
C ASN A 192 10.41 23.47 0.59
N ARG A 193 11.65 23.18 1.01
CA ARG A 193 12.02 22.99 2.42
C ARG A 193 11.91 24.26 3.27
N GLU A 194 12.04 25.44 2.67
CA GLU A 194 12.05 26.71 3.39
C GLU A 194 10.63 27.18 3.73
N LYS A 195 9.64 26.78 2.92
CA LYS A 195 8.25 27.25 3.01
C LYS A 195 7.27 26.11 2.78
N ALA A 196 7.48 24.94 3.38
CA ALA A 196 6.58 23.83 3.13
C ALA A 196 5.17 24.18 3.64
N GLU A 197 4.20 24.17 2.74
CA GLU A 197 2.79 24.48 2.99
C GLU A 197 2.03 23.24 3.46
N ILE A 198 2.60 22.05 3.20
CA ILE A 198 2.07 20.75 3.53
C ILE A 198 3.08 20.05 4.45
N GLN A 199 2.60 19.44 5.53
CA GLN A 199 3.42 18.59 6.40
C GLN A 199 4.07 17.48 5.57
N PRO A 200 5.38 17.24 5.70
CA PRO A 200 6.11 16.38 4.76
C PRO A 200 5.55 14.97 4.58
N LEU A 201 4.98 14.37 5.62
CA LEU A 201 4.33 13.05 5.48
C LEU A 201 3.04 13.09 4.65
N SER A 202 2.27 14.19 4.76
CA SER A 202 1.09 14.44 3.93
C SER A 202 1.50 14.74 2.48
N ALA A 203 2.60 15.47 2.27
CA ALA A 203 3.15 15.71 0.94
C ALA A 203 3.61 14.40 0.28
N LEU A 204 4.24 13.48 1.03
CA LEU A 204 4.54 12.14 0.54
C LEU A 204 3.26 11.40 0.11
N ALA A 205 2.20 11.42 0.92
CA ALA A 205 0.91 10.82 0.57
C ALA A 205 0.32 11.41 -0.71
N TYR A 206 0.40 12.73 -0.91
CA TYR A 206 0.07 13.39 -2.18
C TYR A 206 0.94 12.85 -3.33
N GLY A 207 2.23 12.68 -3.10
CA GLY A 207 3.15 12.07 -4.07
C GLY A 207 2.77 10.64 -4.46
N ALA A 208 2.29 9.84 -3.52
CA ALA A 208 1.75 8.52 -3.80
C ALA A 208 0.43 8.58 -4.58
N ALA A 209 -0.42 9.59 -4.38
CA ALA A 209 -1.62 9.81 -5.19
C ALA A 209 -1.26 10.14 -6.65
N ASN A 210 -0.22 10.94 -6.90
CA ASN A 210 0.28 11.16 -8.28
C ASN A 210 0.89 9.87 -8.87
N ALA A 211 1.66 9.12 -8.08
CA ALA A 211 2.22 7.84 -8.51
C ALA A 211 1.15 6.76 -8.78
N PHE A 212 0.00 6.82 -8.09
CA PHE A 212 -1.15 5.98 -8.41
C PHE A 212 -1.59 6.18 -9.86
N HIS A 213 -1.62 7.41 -10.36
CA HIS A 213 -2.03 7.69 -11.73
C HIS A 213 -1.02 7.25 -12.78
N VAL A 214 0.26 7.11 -12.42
CA VAL A 214 1.25 6.42 -13.29
C VAL A 214 0.84 4.97 -13.53
N LEU A 215 0.34 4.28 -12.50
CA LEU A 215 -0.18 2.91 -12.62
C LEU A 215 -1.55 2.88 -13.30
N ALA A 216 -2.49 3.72 -12.88
CA ALA A 216 -3.87 3.73 -13.37
C ALA A 216 -3.97 4.03 -14.88
N ASN A 217 -3.01 4.78 -15.43
CA ASN A 217 -2.97 5.11 -16.86
C ASN A 217 -2.22 4.07 -17.71
N ARG A 218 -1.74 2.96 -17.12
CA ARG A 218 -1.20 1.83 -17.87
C ARG A 218 -2.32 1.04 -18.52
N SER A 219 -2.17 0.71 -19.80
CA SER A 219 -3.16 -0.10 -20.53
C SER A 219 -3.27 -1.53 -20.00
N GLU A 220 -2.28 -2.00 -19.26
CA GLU A 220 -2.30 -3.32 -18.61
C GLU A 220 -3.10 -3.32 -17.30
N VAL A 221 -3.28 -2.16 -16.66
CA VAL A 221 -3.74 -2.06 -15.27
C VAL A 221 -5.23 -1.78 -15.19
N ASP A 222 -5.88 -2.47 -14.26
CA ASP A 222 -7.21 -2.15 -13.77
C ASP A 222 -7.10 -1.07 -12.67
N PRO A 223 -7.61 0.16 -12.90
CA PRO A 223 -7.47 1.26 -11.96
C PRO A 223 -8.21 1.02 -10.64
N GLU A 224 -9.20 0.13 -10.60
CA GLU A 224 -9.95 -0.21 -9.38
C GLU A 224 -9.24 -1.29 -8.53
N ARG A 225 -8.10 -1.83 -9.00
CA ARG A 225 -7.34 -2.89 -8.32
C ARG A 225 -5.88 -2.51 -8.08
N ILE A 226 -5.69 -1.28 -7.61
CA ILE A 226 -4.37 -0.75 -7.24
C ILE A 226 -4.24 -0.70 -5.71
N GLY A 227 -3.28 -1.45 -5.17
CA GLY A 227 -2.89 -1.39 -3.77
C GLY A 227 -1.66 -0.51 -3.54
N VAL A 228 -1.37 -0.23 -2.26
CA VAL A 228 -0.11 0.43 -1.86
C VAL A 228 0.54 -0.26 -0.67
N MET A 229 1.86 -0.33 -0.66
CA MET A 229 2.60 -0.80 0.49
C MET A 229 3.95 -0.13 0.69
N GLY A 230 4.49 -0.27 1.89
CA GLY A 230 5.86 0.10 2.21
C GLY A 230 6.26 -0.44 3.58
N HIS A 231 7.56 -0.36 3.87
CA HIS A 231 8.14 -0.83 5.13
C HIS A 231 8.79 0.32 5.91
N SER A 232 8.69 0.33 7.24
CA SER A 232 9.29 1.36 8.11
C SER A 232 8.82 2.76 7.73
N TYR A 233 9.70 3.64 7.25
CA TYR A 233 9.35 4.91 6.59
C TYR A 233 8.29 4.73 5.49
N GLY A 234 8.48 3.74 4.61
CA GLY A 234 7.51 3.38 3.59
C GLY A 234 6.19 2.89 4.17
N GLY A 235 6.18 2.30 5.38
CA GLY A 235 4.96 1.89 6.07
C GLY A 235 4.14 3.08 6.56
N LYS A 236 4.81 4.13 7.06
CA LYS A 236 4.16 5.42 7.38
C LYS A 236 3.60 6.06 6.12
N TRP A 237 4.39 6.08 5.05
CA TRP A 237 4.00 6.64 3.76
C TRP A 237 2.79 5.89 3.17
N SER A 238 2.83 4.56 3.10
CA SER A 238 1.72 3.77 2.55
C SER A 238 0.43 3.91 3.36
N MET A 239 0.52 4.01 4.68
CA MET A 239 -0.62 4.29 5.55
C MET A 239 -1.24 5.65 5.25
N PHE A 240 -0.45 6.73 5.27
CA PHE A 240 -1.00 8.07 4.97
C PHE A 240 -1.55 8.15 3.54
N ALA A 241 -0.86 7.56 2.55
CA ALA A 241 -1.32 7.52 1.17
C ALA A 241 -2.68 6.82 1.04
N SER A 242 -2.82 5.62 1.59
CA SER A 242 -4.07 4.85 1.50
C SER A 242 -5.23 5.46 2.30
N CYS A 243 -4.95 6.09 3.45
CA CYS A 243 -5.99 6.73 4.26
C CYS A 243 -6.49 8.05 3.67
N LEU A 244 -5.59 8.88 3.12
CA LEU A 244 -5.91 10.22 2.60
C LEU A 244 -6.33 10.19 1.12
N TYR A 245 -5.98 9.15 0.37
CA TYR A 245 -6.40 8.96 -1.02
C TYR A 245 -7.23 7.68 -1.17
N ASP A 246 -8.53 7.84 -1.41
CA ASP A 246 -9.50 6.74 -1.32
C ASP A 246 -9.53 5.81 -2.54
N LYS A 247 -8.79 6.14 -3.60
CA LYS A 247 -8.65 5.33 -4.82
C LYS A 247 -7.81 4.06 -4.65
N PHE A 248 -6.94 3.99 -3.64
CA PHE A 248 -6.22 2.74 -3.35
C PHE A 248 -7.20 1.68 -2.85
N ALA A 249 -7.31 0.56 -3.56
CA ALA A 249 -8.26 -0.51 -3.27
C ALA A 249 -7.97 -1.26 -1.95
N CYS A 250 -6.70 -1.44 -1.62
CA CYS A 250 -6.25 -2.02 -0.35
C CYS A 250 -4.82 -1.57 -0.02
N ALA A 251 -4.36 -1.83 1.20
CA ALA A 251 -3.01 -1.45 1.62
C ALA A 251 -2.31 -2.46 2.53
N ALA A 252 -0.98 -2.46 2.52
CA ALA A 252 -0.17 -3.13 3.53
C ALA A 252 0.82 -2.15 4.19
N TRP A 253 0.80 -2.08 5.52
CA TRP A 253 1.63 -1.19 6.32
C TRP A 253 2.63 -2.04 7.09
N SER A 254 3.89 -2.07 6.66
CA SER A 254 4.90 -2.94 7.28
C SER A 254 5.73 -2.18 8.32
N ASP A 255 5.38 -2.36 9.59
CA ASP A 255 6.12 -1.91 10.77
C ASP A 255 6.50 -0.41 10.75
N GLY A 256 5.53 0.44 10.43
CA GLY A 256 5.70 1.90 10.36
C GLY A 256 5.51 2.61 11.70
N GLY A 257 4.89 1.94 12.68
CA GLY A 257 4.31 2.56 13.87
C GLY A 257 2.94 3.12 13.53
N ILE A 258 1.87 2.35 13.68
CA ILE A 258 0.52 2.74 13.28
C ILE A 258 -0.20 3.61 14.32
N VAL A 259 0.46 3.97 15.42
CA VAL A 259 -0.02 4.92 16.43
C VAL A 259 1.13 5.80 16.89
N PHE A 260 0.81 6.95 17.48
CA PHE A 260 1.82 7.76 18.14
C PHE A 260 2.42 7.04 19.35
N ASN A 261 3.75 7.00 19.43
CA ASN A 261 4.45 6.37 20.54
C ASN A 261 5.78 7.06 20.83
N GLU A 262 5.76 8.01 21.76
CA GLU A 262 6.94 8.77 22.18
C GLU A 262 7.92 8.00 23.07
N LYS A 263 7.66 6.71 23.31
CA LYS A 263 8.61 5.79 23.96
C LYS A 263 9.43 5.02 22.93
N ARG A 264 9.08 5.10 21.64
CA ARG A 264 9.70 4.37 20.53
C ARG A 264 10.36 5.32 19.53
N PRO A 265 11.70 5.47 19.56
CA PRO A 265 12.41 6.40 18.69
C PRO A 265 12.25 6.16 17.18
N SER A 266 11.84 4.97 16.74
CA SER A 266 11.62 4.65 15.31
C SER A 266 10.23 5.05 14.81
N VAL A 267 9.29 5.33 15.71
CA VAL A 267 7.92 5.78 15.37
C VAL A 267 7.92 7.25 14.98
N ASN A 268 8.65 8.10 15.72
CA ASN A 268 9.15 9.43 15.34
C ASN A 268 8.30 10.40 14.49
N TYR A 269 6.97 10.34 14.50
CA TYR A 269 6.10 11.29 13.79
C TYR A 269 6.30 12.76 14.18
N TRP A 270 6.85 13.01 15.37
CA TRP A 270 7.23 14.35 15.85
C TRP A 270 8.40 14.98 15.11
N GLU A 271 9.12 14.23 14.27
CA GLU A 271 10.29 14.77 13.59
C GLU A 271 9.87 15.69 12.43
N PRO A 272 10.67 16.71 12.09
CA PRO A 272 10.31 17.71 11.07
C PRO A 272 10.18 17.18 9.65
N TRP A 273 10.61 15.95 9.38
CA TRP A 273 10.40 15.25 8.10
C TRP A 273 9.09 14.44 8.06
N TYR A 274 8.21 14.60 9.05
CA TYR A 274 6.87 13.99 9.08
C TYR A 274 5.76 14.99 9.44
N LEU A 275 5.39 15.08 10.72
CA LEU A 275 4.34 15.97 11.24
C LEU A 275 4.90 17.06 12.16
N GLY A 276 6.21 17.05 12.41
CA GLY A 276 6.89 18.01 13.27
C GLY A 276 7.39 19.27 12.57
N TYR A 277 7.05 19.47 11.29
CA TYR A 277 7.59 20.57 10.50
C TYR A 277 6.95 21.90 10.93
N GLU A 278 7.78 22.88 11.27
CA GLU A 278 7.39 24.28 11.51
C GLU A 278 8.36 25.29 10.86
N GLY A 279 9.24 24.81 9.98
CA GLY A 279 10.25 25.60 9.32
C GLY A 279 11.54 24.82 9.02
N PRO A 280 12.50 25.42 8.30
CA PRO A 280 13.75 24.76 7.91
C PRO A 280 14.73 24.53 9.08
N ASP A 281 14.53 25.18 10.21
CA ASP A 281 15.37 25.03 11.40
C ASP A 281 14.83 23.90 12.27
N PHE A 282 15.46 22.74 12.16
CA PHE A 282 14.96 21.53 12.80
C PHE A 282 15.36 21.47 14.27
N ARG A 283 14.43 20.95 15.10
CA ARG A 283 14.75 20.46 16.44
C ARG A 283 15.87 19.42 16.40
N LYS A 284 16.53 19.19 17.53
CA LYS A 284 17.47 18.07 17.66
C LYS A 284 16.71 16.75 17.50
N ARG A 285 17.19 15.86 16.64
CA ARG A 285 16.62 14.51 16.49
C ARG A 285 16.61 13.77 17.82
N GLY A 286 15.51 13.07 18.11
CA GLY A 286 15.35 12.26 19.32
C GLY A 286 13.97 12.42 19.95
N LEU A 287 13.74 11.65 21.00
CA LEU A 287 12.45 11.64 21.71
C LEU A 287 12.05 13.06 22.17
N PRO A 288 10.75 13.39 22.18
CA PRO A 288 10.26 14.61 22.81
C PRO A 288 10.54 14.61 24.31
N THR A 289 11.18 15.66 24.81
CA THR A 289 11.37 15.92 26.25
C THR A 289 11.03 17.38 26.56
N LYS A 290 11.17 17.81 27.82
CA LYS A 290 11.01 19.23 28.17
C LYS A 290 12.08 20.09 27.50
N GLU A 291 13.29 19.57 27.36
CA GLU A 291 14.48 20.23 26.79
C GLU A 291 14.54 20.09 25.26
N ASN A 292 13.83 19.11 24.69
CA ASN A 292 13.71 18.90 23.24
C ASN A 292 12.21 18.72 22.87
N PRO A 293 11.40 19.78 22.95
CA PRO A 293 9.95 19.67 22.86
C PRO A 293 9.48 19.21 21.47
N ARG A 294 8.19 18.83 21.41
CA ARG A 294 7.47 18.62 20.15
C ARG A 294 7.40 19.93 19.37
N THR A 295 7.48 19.83 18.06
CA THR A 295 7.35 20.95 17.12
C THR A 295 6.24 20.67 16.11
N GLY A 296 5.87 21.67 15.31
CA GLY A 296 4.94 21.53 14.19
C GLY A 296 3.55 21.04 14.58
N LEU A 297 2.87 20.47 13.59
CA LEU A 297 1.52 19.94 13.74
C LEU A 297 1.44 18.85 14.81
N TYR A 298 2.46 18.01 14.94
CA TYR A 298 2.49 16.91 15.91
C TYR A 298 2.25 17.40 17.34
N LYS A 299 2.80 18.56 17.72
CA LYS A 299 2.57 19.19 19.02
C LYS A 299 1.08 19.47 19.26
N LEU A 300 0.36 19.95 18.24
CA LEU A 300 -1.07 20.24 18.30
C LEU A 300 -1.89 18.96 18.39
N LEU A 301 -1.62 17.98 17.54
CA LEU A 301 -2.32 16.69 17.51
C LEU A 301 -2.28 15.99 18.87
N VAL A 302 -1.10 15.91 19.49
CA VAL A 302 -0.96 15.30 20.83
C VAL A 302 -1.67 16.12 21.90
N LYS A 303 -1.62 17.45 21.83
CA LYS A 303 -2.31 18.34 22.79
C LYS A 303 -3.83 18.18 22.73
N GLU A 304 -4.38 18.00 21.54
CA GLU A 304 -5.83 17.86 21.31
C GLU A 304 -6.32 16.41 21.41
N GLY A 305 -5.39 15.46 21.57
CA GLY A 305 -5.68 14.04 21.71
C GLY A 305 -6.17 13.41 20.41
N HIS A 306 -5.57 13.80 19.29
CA HIS A 306 -5.64 13.08 18.02
C HIS A 306 -4.56 11.98 17.98
N ASP A 307 -4.87 10.88 17.30
CA ASP A 307 -3.93 9.81 16.98
C ASP A 307 -4.31 9.19 15.62
N LEU A 308 -3.46 8.30 15.10
CA LEU A 308 -3.50 7.77 13.74
C LEU A 308 -4.65 6.77 13.52
N HIS A 309 -5.30 6.27 14.58
CA HIS A 309 -6.50 5.43 14.45
C HIS A 309 -7.67 6.17 13.79
N GLU A 310 -7.70 7.51 13.85
CA GLU A 310 -8.64 8.32 13.09
C GLU A 310 -8.42 8.18 11.58
N LEU A 311 -7.15 8.17 11.14
CA LEU A 311 -6.80 7.93 9.74
C LEU A 311 -7.09 6.48 9.33
N HIS A 312 -6.81 5.49 10.19
CA HIS A 312 -7.16 4.09 9.90
C HIS A 312 -8.63 3.92 9.55
N ALA A 313 -9.52 4.64 10.24
CA ALA A 313 -10.96 4.58 10.02
C ALA A 313 -11.36 5.02 8.59
N LEU A 314 -10.55 5.86 7.92
CA LEU A 314 -10.76 6.27 6.52
C LEU A 314 -10.52 5.14 5.51
N MET A 315 -9.89 4.04 5.93
CA MET A 315 -9.81 2.83 5.11
C MET A 315 -11.18 2.17 4.97
N ALA A 316 -12.05 2.19 5.99
CA ALA A 316 -13.30 1.44 5.93
C ALA A 316 -14.18 1.84 4.72
N PRO A 317 -14.65 0.88 3.90
CA PRO A 317 -14.55 -0.58 4.05
C PRO A 317 -13.38 -1.27 3.31
N ARG A 318 -12.45 -0.50 2.74
CA ARG A 318 -11.28 -1.01 2.02
C ARG A 318 -10.37 -1.79 2.97
N PRO A 319 -9.91 -2.99 2.56
CA PRO A 319 -9.12 -3.84 3.43
C PRO A 319 -7.68 -3.34 3.56
N PHE A 320 -7.07 -3.57 4.72
CA PHE A 320 -5.64 -3.37 4.92
C PHE A 320 -5.02 -4.39 5.87
N LEU A 321 -3.71 -4.59 5.72
CA LEU A 321 -2.89 -5.46 6.56
C LEU A 321 -1.80 -4.64 7.25
N VAL A 322 -1.71 -4.75 8.57
CA VAL A 322 -0.53 -4.34 9.33
C VAL A 322 0.42 -5.52 9.44
N SER A 323 1.57 -5.45 8.77
CA SER A 323 2.65 -6.43 8.92
C SER A 323 3.59 -5.96 10.02
N GLY A 324 3.19 -6.20 11.27
CA GLY A 324 3.82 -5.65 12.45
C GLY A 324 5.15 -6.32 12.81
N GLY A 325 6.08 -5.52 13.29
CA GLY A 325 7.39 -5.90 13.81
C GLY A 325 7.60 -5.31 15.21
N SER A 326 8.78 -4.73 15.46
CA SER A 326 9.10 -4.15 16.78
C SER A 326 8.41 -2.82 17.06
N GLU A 327 7.96 -2.11 16.02
CA GLU A 327 7.25 -0.83 16.12
C GLU A 327 5.74 -1.02 16.21
N ASP A 328 5.23 -2.11 15.64
CA ASP A 328 3.82 -2.49 15.64
C ASP A 328 3.59 -3.87 16.30
N PRO A 329 3.76 -3.96 17.63
CA PRO A 329 3.51 -5.19 18.39
C PRO A 329 2.01 -5.55 18.43
N PRO A 330 1.63 -6.76 18.88
CA PRO A 330 0.22 -7.16 18.98
C PRO A 330 -0.70 -6.19 19.74
N SER A 331 -0.17 -5.38 20.66
CA SER A 331 -0.96 -4.35 21.36
C SER A 331 -1.58 -3.29 20.44
N GLN A 332 -1.14 -3.18 19.18
CA GLN A 332 -1.76 -2.30 18.20
C GLN A 332 -3.17 -2.73 17.79
N TRP A 333 -3.60 -3.95 18.12
CA TRP A 333 -5.00 -4.35 17.99
C TRP A 333 -5.97 -3.38 18.68
N ARG A 334 -5.54 -2.70 19.77
CA ARG A 334 -6.34 -1.65 20.42
C ARG A 334 -6.76 -0.52 19.48
N ALA A 335 -5.84 -0.06 18.63
CA ALA A 335 -6.12 0.95 17.62
C ALA A 335 -6.90 0.38 16.43
N LEU A 336 -6.57 -0.84 16.01
CA LEU A 336 -7.22 -1.52 14.88
C LEU A 336 -8.69 -1.85 15.16
N ASN A 337 -9.05 -2.17 16.41
CA ASN A 337 -10.41 -2.46 16.82
C ASN A 337 -11.39 -1.29 16.57
N HIS A 338 -10.91 -0.05 16.56
CA HIS A 338 -11.74 1.10 16.16
C HIS A 338 -12.16 1.04 14.70
N THR A 339 -11.26 0.62 13.82
CA THR A 339 -11.58 0.46 12.39
C THR A 339 -12.40 -0.81 12.16
N ILE A 340 -12.21 -1.87 12.95
CA ILE A 340 -13.09 -3.04 12.96
C ILE A 340 -14.52 -2.61 13.33
N ALA A 341 -14.70 -1.85 14.40
CA ALA A 341 -16.01 -1.36 14.83
C ALA A 341 -16.71 -0.51 13.75
N VAL A 342 -15.97 0.33 13.02
CA VAL A 342 -16.49 1.07 11.87
C VAL A 342 -16.92 0.11 10.75
N ASN A 343 -16.11 -0.88 10.42
CA ASN A 343 -16.47 -1.88 9.40
C ASN A 343 -17.73 -2.65 9.78
N GLU A 344 -17.83 -3.13 11.02
CA GLU A 344 -19.00 -3.85 11.53
C GLU A 344 -20.26 -2.98 11.48
N PHE A 345 -20.14 -1.71 11.88
CA PHE A 345 -21.22 -0.72 11.76
C PHE A 345 -21.70 -0.56 10.31
N LEU A 346 -20.78 -0.63 9.35
CA LEU A 346 -21.10 -0.56 7.92
C LEU A 346 -21.60 -1.90 7.34
N GLY A 347 -21.53 -2.99 8.09
CA GLY A 347 -21.90 -4.36 7.69
C GLY A 347 -20.76 -5.19 7.12
N TYR A 348 -19.52 -4.71 7.17
CA TYR A 348 -18.36 -5.40 6.63
C TYR A 348 -17.61 -6.17 7.71
N LYS A 349 -17.05 -7.32 7.34
CA LYS A 349 -16.14 -8.12 8.18
C LYS A 349 -14.81 -8.32 7.47
N ASN A 350 -13.80 -8.74 8.23
CA ASN A 350 -12.48 -9.13 7.74
C ASN A 350 -11.82 -8.07 6.82
N ARG A 351 -11.91 -6.79 7.21
CA ARG A 351 -11.24 -5.70 6.47
C ARG A 351 -9.94 -5.25 7.13
N VAL A 352 -9.73 -5.59 8.39
CA VAL A 352 -8.54 -5.21 9.16
C VAL A 352 -7.77 -6.47 9.51
N ALA A 353 -6.57 -6.62 8.96
CA ALA A 353 -5.69 -7.72 9.26
C ALA A 353 -4.43 -7.25 9.98
N MET A 354 -3.86 -8.13 10.81
CA MET A 354 -2.54 -7.94 11.37
C MET A 354 -1.78 -9.26 11.39
N THR A 355 -0.51 -9.21 11.05
CA THR A 355 0.46 -10.26 11.35
C THR A 355 1.61 -9.66 12.15
N ASN A 356 2.35 -10.49 12.87
CA ASN A 356 3.44 -10.03 13.72
C ASN A 356 4.70 -10.87 13.52
N ARG A 357 5.84 -10.19 13.55
CA ARG A 357 7.18 -10.77 13.70
C ARG A 357 7.91 -10.04 14.83
N GLU A 358 8.96 -10.65 15.36
CA GLU A 358 9.70 -10.05 16.49
C GLU A 358 10.49 -8.79 16.11
N LYS A 359 11.13 -8.82 14.94
CA LYS A 359 12.11 -7.81 14.53
C LYS A 359 11.51 -6.74 13.63
N HIS A 360 12.14 -5.57 13.63
CA HIS A 360 11.83 -4.51 12.67
C HIS A 360 11.95 -4.97 11.22
N SER A 361 13.05 -5.65 10.87
CA SER A 361 13.28 -6.10 9.50
C SER A 361 12.23 -7.11 9.04
N PRO A 362 11.69 -7.00 7.81
CA PRO A 362 10.89 -8.05 7.20
C PRO A 362 11.70 -9.33 7.01
N ASN A 363 10.99 -10.44 6.93
CA ASN A 363 11.53 -11.78 6.69
C ASN A 363 10.65 -12.51 5.65
N PRO A 364 11.09 -13.67 5.13
CA PRO A 364 10.34 -14.41 4.10
C PRO A 364 8.90 -14.72 4.49
N GLU A 365 8.63 -15.07 5.75
CA GLU A 365 7.28 -15.36 6.24
C GLU A 365 6.38 -14.12 6.20
N SER A 366 6.83 -12.99 6.77
CA SER A 366 6.07 -11.74 6.77
C SER A 366 5.79 -11.22 5.36
N ASN A 367 6.74 -11.42 4.44
CA ASN A 367 6.59 -11.02 3.05
C ASN A 367 5.55 -11.91 2.34
N GLU A 368 5.60 -13.22 2.54
CA GLU A 368 4.61 -14.16 2.00
C GLU A 368 3.19 -13.83 2.47
N GLN A 369 3.01 -13.45 3.74
CA GLN A 369 1.73 -13.02 4.28
C GLN A 369 1.20 -11.76 3.58
N ILE A 370 2.06 -10.75 3.34
CA ILE A 370 1.72 -9.56 2.57
C ILE A 370 1.32 -9.92 1.13
N TYR A 371 2.08 -10.79 0.47
CA TYR A 371 1.78 -11.18 -0.91
C TYR A 371 0.42 -11.88 -1.02
N ARG A 372 0.13 -12.83 -0.13
CA ARG A 372 -1.17 -13.52 -0.10
C ARG A 372 -2.32 -12.59 0.18
N PHE A 373 -2.12 -11.57 1.01
CA PHE A 373 -3.12 -10.53 1.24
C PHE A 373 -3.47 -9.79 -0.06
N PHE A 374 -2.46 -9.33 -0.82
CA PHE A 374 -2.70 -8.69 -2.11
C PHE A 374 -3.28 -9.65 -3.14
N GLU A 375 -2.79 -10.89 -3.23
CA GLU A 375 -3.35 -11.92 -4.12
C GLU A 375 -4.84 -12.16 -3.85
N TYR A 376 -5.23 -12.25 -2.58
CA TYR A 376 -6.63 -12.45 -2.22
C TYR A 376 -7.52 -11.26 -2.59
N TRP A 377 -7.11 -10.03 -2.29
CA TRP A 377 -7.97 -8.87 -2.51
C TRP A 377 -8.00 -8.39 -3.96
N LEU A 378 -6.86 -8.44 -4.66
CA LEU A 378 -6.71 -7.80 -5.97
C LEU A 378 -6.69 -8.78 -7.15
N LEU A 379 -6.18 -10.01 -7.02
CA LEU A 379 -6.29 -10.98 -8.13
C LEU A 379 -7.69 -11.57 -8.25
N GLN A 380 -8.41 -11.71 -7.13
CA GLN A 380 -9.77 -12.28 -7.09
C GLN A 380 -10.90 -11.25 -7.22
N ASN A 381 -10.57 -9.95 -7.21
CA ASN A 381 -11.52 -8.84 -7.04
C ASN A 381 -12.57 -9.08 -5.93
N GLN A 382 -12.12 -9.38 -4.70
CA GLN A 382 -13.01 -9.74 -3.57
C GLN A 382 -13.56 -8.53 -2.82
N LEU A 383 -13.34 -7.32 -3.35
CA LEU A 383 -13.63 -6.06 -2.65
C LEU A 383 -15.11 -5.98 -2.22
N ASP A 384 -16.03 -6.46 -3.06
CA ASP A 384 -17.48 -6.39 -2.83
C ASP A 384 -18.14 -7.63 -2.19
N GLN A 385 -17.44 -8.76 -2.07
CA GLN A 385 -18.07 -10.06 -1.78
C GLN A 385 -18.33 -10.36 -0.29
N GLN A 386 -17.94 -9.47 0.64
CA GLN A 386 -18.17 -9.64 2.09
C GLN A 386 -19.03 -8.50 2.68
N LYS A 387 -20.28 -8.40 2.22
CA LYS A 387 -21.35 -7.55 2.80
C LYS A 387 -22.22 -8.31 3.80
#